data_AF-A0A8W8L1A6-F1
#
_entry.id   AF-A0A8W8L1A6-F1
#
_cell.length_a   1.000
_cell.length_b   1.000
_cell.length_c   1.000
_cell.angle_alpha   90.00
_cell.angle_beta   90.00
_cell.angle_gamma   90.00
#
_symmetry.space_group_name_H-M   'P 1'
#
loop_
_entity.id
_entity.type
_entity.pdbx_description
1 polymer ?
#
loop_
_entity_poly.entity_id
_entity_poly.type
_entity_poly.pdbx_seq_one_letter_code
_entity_poly.pdbx_strand_id
1 'polypeptide(L)'
;VSYLGESRRYISFDRLKIDPQNETTYTWTFPDYSWSADQDNILRLGFTSSQTMNVVIDSIILKSRETVHNKTVLFKDNKYIIEGTDIDFWYMGEKTMTITSKYTKEEFYDMDRIQVYVKLPWSSGYSQVFSLYHDGLVSLLPMTPHGLDWIPFGTSIVIGPNNASDARPTSPIKSIEMDTINMKFDVEFIHGDHASLYIDAMHPETILTVKYNSVMHDRKMYPLMTLSSMWISDGNSLVDRISVNNDADRNIIGDWTTLYGLSAVLYRKCISSYNTLSPDLKLETIDKENTVHIL
;
A
#
# COMPACT_ATOMS: atom_id res chain seq x y z
N VAL A 1 21.63 26.52 -13.22
CA VAL A 1 21.37 25.91 -11.89
C VAL A 1 22.19 24.64 -11.79
N SER A 2 22.67 24.27 -10.61
CA SER A 2 23.27 22.95 -10.40
C SER A 2 22.81 22.35 -9.09
N TYR A 3 22.90 21.03 -8.96
CA TYR A 3 22.49 20.33 -7.76
C TYR A 3 23.49 19.25 -7.37
N LEU A 4 23.57 19.00 -6.07
CA LEU A 4 24.28 17.90 -5.46
C LEU A 4 23.24 17.00 -4.80
N GLY A 5 23.14 15.76 -5.28
CA GLY A 5 22.27 14.75 -4.68
C GLY A 5 23.02 13.44 -4.45
N GLU A 6 22.43 12.31 -4.81
CA GLU A 6 22.91 10.96 -4.48
C GLU A 6 24.33 10.67 -5.01
N SER A 7 24.62 11.09 -6.25
CA SER A 7 25.95 10.87 -6.87
C SER A 7 27.11 11.59 -6.16
N ARG A 8 26.81 12.49 -5.21
CA ARG A 8 27.76 13.40 -4.54
C ARG A 8 28.64 14.19 -5.50
N ARG A 9 28.15 14.42 -6.73
CA ARG A 9 28.75 15.31 -7.73
C ARG A 9 27.76 16.40 -8.12
N TYR A 10 28.26 17.59 -8.36
CA TYR A 10 27.41 18.67 -8.87
C TYR A 10 27.03 18.40 -10.32
N ILE A 11 25.74 18.19 -10.55
CA ILE A 11 25.16 18.07 -11.88
C ILE A 11 24.58 19.44 -12.23
N SER A 12 25.05 20.01 -13.34
CA SER A 12 24.61 21.34 -13.79
C SER A 12 23.57 21.20 -14.89
N PHE A 13 22.47 21.93 -14.73
CA PHE A 13 21.53 22.19 -15.80
C PHE A 13 22.10 23.22 -16.77
N ASP A 14 21.56 23.23 -17.99
CA ASP A 14 21.88 24.24 -18.98
C ASP A 14 21.68 25.65 -18.43
N ARG A 15 22.54 26.56 -18.88
CA ARG A 15 22.41 27.99 -18.55
C ARG A 15 21.21 28.54 -19.28
N LEU A 16 20.32 29.18 -18.54
CA LEU A 16 19.12 29.78 -19.06
C LEU A 16 19.30 31.29 -19.09
N LYS A 17 18.88 31.90 -20.19
CA LYS A 17 18.72 33.34 -20.30
C LYS A 17 17.27 33.65 -19.99
N ILE A 18 17.02 34.25 -18.84
CA ILE A 18 15.70 34.68 -18.40
C ILE A 18 15.55 36.16 -18.73
N ASP A 19 14.48 36.53 -19.41
CA ASP A 19 14.08 37.94 -19.55
C ASP A 19 13.21 38.32 -18.34
N PRO A 20 13.72 39.04 -17.33
CA PRO A 20 12.97 39.31 -16.12
C PRO A 20 11.72 40.20 -16.34
N GLN A 21 11.57 40.82 -17.52
CA GLN A 21 10.36 41.60 -17.85
C GLN A 21 9.21 40.73 -18.38
N ASN A 22 9.52 39.58 -18.97
CA ASN A 22 8.54 38.72 -19.65
C ASN A 22 8.47 37.30 -19.04
N GLU A 23 9.51 36.88 -18.33
CA GLU A 23 9.67 35.55 -17.76
C GLU A 23 9.97 35.66 -16.27
N THR A 24 8.95 35.40 -15.44
CA THR A 24 9.04 35.50 -13.98
C THR A 24 9.15 34.14 -13.29
N THR A 25 9.06 33.05 -14.04
CA THR A 25 9.02 31.69 -13.48
C THR A 25 9.68 30.70 -14.42
N TYR A 26 10.46 29.79 -13.85
CA TYR A 26 11.08 28.69 -14.58
C TYR A 26 11.04 27.42 -13.74
N THR A 27 10.94 26.25 -14.38
CA THR A 27 10.91 24.94 -13.71
C THR A 27 12.03 24.06 -14.26
N TRP A 28 12.84 23.49 -13.36
CA TRP A 28 13.84 22.48 -13.68
C TRP A 28 13.30 21.11 -13.30
N THR A 29 13.43 20.13 -14.21
CA THR A 29 13.15 18.72 -13.92
C THR A 29 14.45 18.02 -13.56
N PHE A 30 14.52 17.49 -12.34
CA PHE A 30 15.66 16.69 -11.89
C PHE A 30 15.48 15.25 -12.41
N PRO A 31 16.57 14.57 -12.80
CA PRO A 31 16.51 13.15 -13.12
C PRO A 31 16.00 12.33 -11.93
N ASP A 32 15.27 11.26 -12.24
CA ASP A 32 14.82 10.28 -11.25
C ASP A 32 16.03 9.68 -10.51
N TYR A 33 15.84 9.33 -9.23
CA TYR A 33 16.86 8.76 -8.34
C TYR A 33 18.15 9.61 -8.17
N SER A 34 18.07 10.91 -8.48
CA SER A 34 19.22 11.80 -8.35
C SER A 34 19.35 12.47 -6.98
N TRP A 35 18.29 12.45 -6.17
CA TRP A 35 18.25 13.00 -4.82
C TRP A 35 18.66 11.94 -3.80
N SER A 36 19.44 12.34 -2.79
CA SER A 36 19.84 11.47 -1.71
C SER A 36 18.76 11.38 -0.64
N ALA A 37 18.48 10.15 -0.18
CA ALA A 37 17.56 9.91 0.94
C ALA A 37 18.25 10.10 2.31
N ASP A 38 19.56 9.84 2.37
CA ASP A 38 20.32 9.78 3.62
C ASP A 38 21.18 11.03 3.89
N GLN A 39 21.26 11.93 2.91
CA GLN A 39 22.14 13.09 2.96
C GLN A 39 21.46 14.36 2.43
N ASP A 40 22.04 15.50 2.82
CA ASP A 40 21.60 16.78 2.31
C ASP A 40 21.74 16.87 0.80
N ASN A 41 20.64 17.28 0.18
CA ASN A 41 20.57 17.69 -1.22
C ASN A 41 20.79 19.20 -1.29
N ILE A 42 21.72 19.64 -2.15
CA ILE A 42 22.10 21.07 -2.24
C ILE A 42 21.76 21.59 -3.63
N LEU A 43 20.99 22.68 -3.69
CA LEU A 43 20.75 23.45 -4.91
C LEU A 43 21.69 24.66 -4.96
N ARG A 44 22.35 24.88 -6.10
CA ARG A 44 23.15 26.06 -6.38
C ARG A 44 22.53 26.87 -7.52
N LEU A 45 22.22 28.12 -7.21
CA LEU A 45 21.75 29.12 -8.15
C LEU A 45 22.90 30.09 -8.43
N GLY A 46 23.31 30.17 -9.69
CA GLY A 46 24.31 31.13 -10.16
C GLY A 46 23.65 32.10 -11.12
N PHE A 47 23.81 33.39 -10.86
CA PHE A 47 23.29 34.47 -11.69
C PHE A 47 24.46 35.21 -12.33
N THR A 48 24.36 35.48 -13.63
CA THR A 48 25.31 36.31 -14.36
C THR A 48 24.54 37.33 -15.16
N SER A 49 24.85 38.61 -14.96
CA SER A 49 24.28 39.70 -15.74
C SER A 49 25.38 40.59 -16.29
N SER A 50 25.15 41.17 -17.47
CA SER A 50 26.01 42.20 -18.06
C SER A 50 25.83 43.58 -17.42
N GLN A 51 24.81 43.75 -16.57
CA GLN A 51 24.50 44.99 -15.87
C GLN A 51 24.19 44.70 -14.39
N THR A 52 24.48 45.66 -13.51
CA THR A 52 24.06 45.57 -12.11
C THR A 52 22.53 45.58 -12.04
N MET A 53 21.94 44.50 -11.57
CA MET A 53 20.50 44.34 -11.43
C MET A 53 20.16 43.73 -10.07
N ASN A 54 19.07 44.20 -9.46
CA ASN A 54 18.51 43.56 -8.28
C ASN A 54 17.74 42.32 -8.73
N VAL A 55 18.27 41.14 -8.43
CA VAL A 55 17.55 39.88 -8.60
C VAL A 55 16.83 39.58 -7.29
N VAL A 56 15.50 39.60 -7.32
CA VAL A 56 14.65 39.17 -6.21
C VAL A 56 14.16 37.77 -6.53
N ILE A 57 14.51 36.81 -5.69
CA ILE A 57 13.92 35.46 -5.73
C ILE A 57 12.73 35.50 -4.78
N ASP A 58 11.53 35.55 -5.34
CA ASP A 58 10.29 35.58 -4.56
C ASP A 58 10.02 34.23 -3.87
N SER A 59 10.10 33.14 -4.63
CA SER A 59 9.92 31.79 -4.09
C SER A 59 10.75 30.74 -4.85
N ILE A 60 11.13 29.69 -4.13
CA ILE A 60 11.68 28.46 -4.69
C ILE A 60 10.79 27.34 -4.17
N ILE A 61 10.21 26.58 -5.08
CA ILE A 61 9.31 25.47 -4.74
C ILE A 61 9.91 24.19 -5.30
N LEU A 62 10.13 23.22 -4.41
CA LEU A 62 10.39 21.85 -4.82
C LEU A 62 9.06 21.10 -4.86
N LYS A 63 8.78 20.46 -5.98
CA LYS A 63 7.59 19.62 -6.14
C LYS A 63 8.04 18.22 -6.51
N SER A 64 7.53 17.22 -5.80
CA SER A 64 7.58 15.83 -6.27
C SER A 64 6.73 15.72 -7.53
N ARG A 65 7.20 14.98 -8.54
CA ARG A 65 6.33 14.58 -9.64
C ARG A 65 5.32 13.54 -9.15
N GLU A 66 4.21 13.41 -9.86
CA GLU A 66 3.26 12.33 -9.60
C GLU A 66 3.92 10.97 -9.88
N THR A 67 3.63 10.01 -9.01
CA THR A 67 3.99 8.60 -9.17
C THR A 67 3.16 8.01 -10.31
N VAL A 68 3.82 7.36 -11.25
CA VAL A 68 3.18 6.65 -12.37
C VAL A 68 2.82 5.24 -11.93
N HIS A 69 1.56 4.87 -12.18
CA HIS A 69 1.05 3.53 -11.92
C HIS A 69 0.74 2.86 -13.27
N ASN A 70 1.66 2.03 -13.75
CA ASN A 70 1.53 1.27 -14.99
C ASN A 70 0.65 0.04 -14.75
N LYS A 71 -0.63 0.16 -15.10
CA LYS A 71 -1.62 -0.90 -14.89
C LYS A 71 -1.70 -1.86 -16.07
N THR A 72 -1.71 -3.16 -15.78
CA THR A 72 -1.92 -4.24 -16.74
C THR A 72 -3.14 -5.06 -16.33
N VAL A 73 -4.10 -5.24 -17.23
CA VAL A 73 -5.24 -6.14 -16.99
C VAL A 73 -4.76 -7.58 -17.15
N LEU A 74 -4.72 -8.33 -16.04
CA LEU A 74 -4.27 -9.73 -16.01
C LEU A 74 -5.41 -10.69 -16.32
N PHE A 75 -6.63 -10.32 -15.93
CA PHE A 75 -7.84 -11.09 -16.18
C PHE A 75 -9.07 -10.17 -16.17
N LYS A 76 -10.05 -10.48 -17.01
CA LYS A 76 -11.34 -9.79 -17.02
C LYS A 76 -12.45 -10.71 -17.50
N ASP A 77 -13.55 -10.70 -16.76
CA ASP A 77 -14.81 -11.30 -17.18
C ASP A 77 -16.01 -10.41 -16.79
N ASN A 78 -17.20 -10.99 -16.78
CA ASN A 78 -18.43 -10.28 -16.44
C ASN A 78 -18.58 -9.95 -14.95
N LYS A 79 -17.77 -10.55 -14.08
CA LYS A 79 -17.84 -10.42 -12.61
C LYS A 79 -16.62 -9.71 -12.03
N TYR A 80 -15.43 -10.00 -12.55
CA TYR A 80 -14.15 -9.57 -12.00
C TYR A 80 -13.27 -8.87 -13.04
N ILE A 81 -12.47 -7.92 -12.56
CA ILE A 81 -11.27 -7.44 -13.23
C ILE A 81 -10.12 -7.67 -12.25
N ILE A 82 -9.02 -8.26 -12.72
CA ILE A 82 -7.79 -8.41 -11.95
C ILE A 82 -6.70 -7.62 -12.68
N GLU A 83 -6.07 -6.70 -11.96
CA GLU A 83 -5.02 -5.83 -12.49
C GLU A 83 -3.71 -6.07 -11.73
N GLY A 84 -2.59 -6.07 -12.46
CA GLY A 84 -1.26 -5.90 -11.92
C GLY A 84 -0.82 -4.46 -12.11
N THR A 85 -0.09 -3.90 -11.16
CA THR A 85 0.44 -2.54 -11.26
C THR A 85 1.93 -2.53 -10.97
N ASP A 86 2.69 -1.97 -11.90
CA ASP A 86 4.07 -1.50 -11.73
C ASP A 86 4.01 -0.02 -11.28
N ILE A 87 4.62 0.30 -10.14
CA ILE A 87 4.59 1.61 -9.49
C ILE A 87 6.00 2.18 -9.59
N ASP A 88 6.13 3.30 -10.31
CA ASP A 88 7.43 3.95 -10.35
C ASP A 88 7.88 4.41 -8.95
N PHE A 89 9.20 4.37 -8.70
CA PHE A 89 9.76 4.63 -7.38
C PHE A 89 9.17 3.78 -6.25
N TRP A 90 8.76 2.55 -6.54
CA TRP A 90 8.35 1.64 -5.48
C TRP A 90 9.46 1.54 -4.43
N TYR A 91 9.09 1.78 -3.17
CA TYR A 91 10.06 2.02 -2.10
C TYR A 91 10.92 0.80 -1.77
N MET A 92 10.50 -0.40 -2.18
CA MET A 92 11.30 -1.62 -2.02
C MET A 92 12.38 -1.78 -3.09
N GLY A 93 12.43 -0.88 -4.09
CA GLY A 93 13.38 -0.90 -5.18
C GLY A 93 13.01 -1.88 -6.29
N GLU A 94 14.00 -2.26 -7.10
CA GLU A 94 13.84 -3.03 -8.35
C GLU A 94 13.45 -4.52 -8.14
N LYS A 95 13.33 -4.99 -6.90
CA LYS A 95 12.82 -6.33 -6.63
C LYS A 95 11.30 -6.22 -6.54
N THR A 96 10.64 -6.81 -7.49
CA THR A 96 9.19 -6.80 -7.72
C THR A 96 8.71 -8.25 -7.78
N MET A 97 7.39 -8.48 -7.68
CA MET A 97 6.84 -9.84 -7.72
C MET A 97 6.46 -10.26 -9.15
N THR A 98 6.58 -11.56 -9.42
CA THR A 98 6.04 -12.17 -10.64
C THR A 98 4.62 -12.69 -10.39
N ILE A 99 3.69 -12.37 -11.28
CA ILE A 99 2.33 -12.92 -11.24
C ILE A 99 2.17 -13.89 -12.41
N THR A 100 1.71 -15.11 -12.15
CA THR A 100 1.50 -16.15 -13.17
C THR A 100 0.03 -16.56 -13.19
N SER A 101 -0.58 -16.58 -14.37
CA SER A 101 -1.91 -17.17 -14.55
C SER A 101 -1.84 -18.69 -14.48
N LYS A 102 -2.61 -19.31 -13.58
CA LYS A 102 -2.63 -20.78 -13.43
C LYS A 102 -3.04 -21.50 -14.72
N TYR A 103 -3.95 -20.91 -15.49
CA TYR A 103 -4.59 -21.56 -16.64
C TYR A 103 -3.90 -21.27 -17.97
N THR A 104 -3.51 -20.00 -18.20
CA THR A 104 -2.82 -19.62 -19.45
C THR A 104 -1.31 -19.78 -19.36
N LYS A 105 -0.77 -19.88 -18.14
CA LYS A 105 0.68 -19.86 -17.86
C LYS A 105 1.40 -18.59 -18.33
N GLU A 106 0.63 -17.53 -18.59
CA GLU A 106 1.17 -16.20 -18.84
C GLU A 106 1.79 -15.64 -17.57
N GLU A 107 2.97 -15.03 -17.71
CA GLU A 107 3.74 -14.44 -16.61
C GLU A 107 3.82 -12.93 -16.81
N PHE A 108 3.61 -12.21 -15.71
CA PHE A 108 3.69 -10.76 -15.62
C PHE A 108 4.78 -10.43 -14.61
N TYR A 109 5.89 -9.89 -15.10
CA TYR A 109 7.03 -9.48 -14.29
C TYR A 109 6.86 -8.04 -13.83
N ASP A 110 7.69 -7.65 -12.87
CA ASP A 110 7.79 -6.25 -12.45
C ASP A 110 6.53 -5.65 -11.84
N MET A 111 5.75 -6.48 -11.13
CA MET A 111 4.52 -6.03 -10.48
C MET A 111 4.79 -5.67 -9.02
N ASP A 112 4.35 -4.50 -8.59
CA ASP A 112 4.38 -4.07 -7.18
C ASP A 112 3.09 -4.38 -6.46
N ARG A 113 2.02 -4.64 -7.20
CA ARG A 113 0.69 -4.88 -6.62
C ARG A 113 -0.22 -5.66 -7.55
N ILE A 114 -1.07 -6.50 -6.97
CA ILE A 114 -2.22 -7.10 -7.63
C ILE A 114 -3.52 -6.59 -7.00
N GLN A 115 -4.50 -6.26 -7.82
CA GLN A 115 -5.78 -5.68 -7.40
C GLN A 115 -6.94 -6.48 -7.99
N VAL A 116 -8.00 -6.65 -7.19
CA VAL A 116 -9.25 -7.29 -7.64
C VAL A 116 -10.38 -6.27 -7.55
N TYR A 117 -11.09 -6.13 -8.66
CA TYR A 117 -12.28 -5.33 -8.77
C TYR A 117 -13.48 -6.23 -9.08
N VAL A 118 -14.61 -5.94 -8.43
CA VAL A 118 -15.85 -6.72 -8.55
C VAL A 118 -16.93 -5.84 -9.14
N LYS A 119 -17.69 -6.38 -10.09
CA LYS A 119 -18.81 -5.69 -10.72
C LYS A 119 -19.86 -5.30 -9.69
N LEU A 120 -20.30 -4.05 -9.73
CA LEU A 120 -21.38 -3.56 -8.88
C LEU A 120 -22.73 -4.10 -9.37
N PRO A 121 -23.63 -4.54 -8.47
CA PRO A 121 -24.92 -5.09 -8.89
C PRO A 121 -25.92 -3.99 -9.31
N TRP A 122 -25.69 -2.74 -8.90
CA TRP A 122 -26.56 -1.60 -9.20
C TRP A 122 -26.00 -0.63 -10.25
N SER A 123 -24.83 -0.90 -10.84
CA SER A 123 -24.28 -0.08 -11.92
C SER A 123 -23.46 -0.92 -12.91
N SER A 124 -23.01 -0.31 -14.00
CA SER A 124 -22.05 -0.94 -14.91
C SER A 124 -20.60 -0.85 -14.41
N GLY A 125 -20.37 -0.23 -13.25
CA GLY A 125 -19.05 -0.01 -12.67
C GLY A 125 -18.52 -1.23 -11.92
N TYR A 126 -17.29 -1.07 -11.43
CA TYR A 126 -16.60 -2.05 -10.60
C TYR A 126 -16.06 -1.36 -9.33
N SER A 127 -16.06 -2.08 -8.22
CA SER A 127 -15.44 -1.65 -6.96
C SER A 127 -14.16 -2.41 -6.73
N GLN A 128 -13.06 -1.73 -6.39
CA GLN A 128 -11.88 -2.40 -5.84
C GLN A 128 -12.24 -2.98 -4.47
N VAL A 129 -12.01 -4.27 -4.27
CA VAL A 129 -12.32 -4.95 -3.00
C VAL A 129 -11.07 -5.52 -2.33
N PHE A 130 -10.02 -5.75 -3.10
CA PHE A 130 -8.77 -6.32 -2.62
C PHE A 130 -7.59 -5.72 -3.36
N SER A 131 -6.51 -5.54 -2.63
CA SER A 131 -5.22 -5.16 -3.14
C SER A 131 -4.14 -5.82 -2.29
N LEU A 132 -3.19 -6.49 -2.93
CA LEU A 132 -2.01 -7.07 -2.28
C LEU A 132 -0.76 -6.49 -2.92
N TYR A 133 0.05 -5.83 -2.11
CA TYR A 133 1.31 -5.22 -2.51
C TYR A 133 2.46 -6.20 -2.35
N HIS A 134 3.55 -5.96 -3.07
CA HIS A 134 4.78 -6.74 -3.03
C HIS A 134 5.37 -6.81 -1.61
N ASP A 135 5.15 -5.80 -0.77
CA ASP A 135 5.57 -5.78 0.64
C ASP A 135 4.68 -6.64 1.57
N GLY A 136 3.72 -7.39 1.03
CA GLY A 136 2.77 -8.19 1.80
C GLY A 136 1.60 -7.39 2.39
N LEU A 137 1.55 -6.07 2.18
CA LEU A 137 0.44 -5.24 2.62
C LEU A 137 -0.82 -5.57 1.83
N VAL A 138 -1.90 -5.81 2.55
CA VAL A 138 -3.24 -6.04 2.02
C VAL A 138 -4.14 -4.88 2.40
N SER A 139 -4.87 -4.37 1.41
CA SER A 139 -6.02 -3.51 1.62
C SER A 139 -7.29 -4.26 1.25
N LEU A 140 -8.18 -4.42 2.23
CA LEU A 140 -9.51 -5.00 2.04
C LEU A 140 -10.56 -3.89 2.10
N LEU A 141 -11.43 -3.87 1.11
CA LEU A 141 -12.53 -2.92 1.00
C LEU A 141 -13.83 -3.68 0.72
N PRO A 142 -14.95 -3.30 1.34
CA PRO A 142 -16.24 -3.78 0.88
C PRO A 142 -16.56 -3.20 -0.50
N MET A 143 -17.54 -3.77 -1.19
CA MET A 143 -18.09 -3.12 -2.38
C MET A 143 -18.62 -1.74 -2.02
N THR A 144 -18.33 -0.73 -2.85
CA THR A 144 -18.83 0.64 -2.62
C THR A 144 -20.34 0.64 -2.44
N PRO A 145 -20.95 1.47 -1.57
CA PRO A 145 -22.40 1.57 -1.48
C PRO A 145 -23.04 2.16 -2.76
N HIS A 146 -24.35 2.00 -2.90
CA HIS A 146 -25.12 2.64 -3.98
C HIS A 146 -24.89 4.16 -3.99
N GLY A 147 -24.56 4.72 -5.17
CA GLY A 147 -24.30 6.15 -5.34
C GLY A 147 -22.89 6.60 -4.95
N LEU A 148 -21.98 5.68 -4.59
CA LEU A 148 -20.57 5.96 -4.36
C LEU A 148 -19.69 5.17 -5.32
N ASP A 149 -18.69 5.86 -5.86
CA ASP A 149 -17.76 5.28 -6.85
C ASP A 149 -16.48 4.74 -6.19
N TRP A 150 -16.16 5.14 -4.95
CA TRP A 150 -14.93 4.76 -4.28
C TRP A 150 -15.02 4.84 -2.74
N ILE A 151 -14.35 3.93 -2.04
CA ILE A 151 -14.04 4.01 -0.61
C ILE A 151 -12.53 4.28 -0.46
N PRO A 152 -12.13 5.42 0.14
CA PRO A 152 -10.77 5.90 0.00
C PRO A 152 -9.74 5.09 0.80
N PHE A 153 -10.11 4.49 1.93
CA PHE A 153 -9.18 3.72 2.76
C PHE A 153 -9.86 2.55 3.48
N GLY A 154 -9.07 1.51 3.72
CA GLY A 154 -9.39 0.36 4.54
C GLY A 154 -8.29 0.07 5.57
N THR A 155 -8.63 -0.67 6.61
CA THR A 155 -7.64 -1.22 7.55
C THR A 155 -6.66 -2.08 6.77
N SER A 156 -5.36 -1.88 6.98
CA SER A 156 -4.32 -2.56 6.22
C SER A 156 -3.66 -3.67 7.04
N ILE A 157 -3.44 -4.82 6.42
CA ILE A 157 -2.89 -6.00 7.09
C ILE A 157 -1.67 -6.46 6.30
N VAL A 158 -0.53 -6.60 6.95
CA VAL A 158 0.62 -7.27 6.35
C VAL A 158 0.43 -8.77 6.53
N ILE A 159 0.32 -9.51 5.44
CA ILE A 159 0.21 -10.98 5.44
C ILE A 159 1.60 -11.57 5.18
N GLY A 160 1.95 -12.58 5.97
CA GLY A 160 3.20 -13.32 5.85
C GLY A 160 4.18 -12.96 6.96
N PRO A 161 5.29 -13.72 7.06
CA PRO A 161 6.34 -13.45 8.04
C PRO A 161 6.86 -12.04 7.92
N ASN A 162 6.79 -11.30 9.02
CA ASN A 162 7.33 -9.95 9.11
C ASN A 162 7.81 -9.69 10.55
N ASN A 163 8.68 -8.71 10.74
CA ASN A 163 9.03 -8.24 12.07
C ASN A 163 8.11 -7.08 12.45
N ALA A 164 7.17 -7.33 13.37
CA ALA A 164 6.22 -6.32 13.83
C ALA A 164 6.87 -5.14 14.58
N SER A 165 8.13 -5.28 15.00
CA SER A 165 8.88 -4.20 15.65
C SER A 165 9.55 -3.24 14.66
N ASP A 166 9.58 -3.57 13.36
CA ASP A 166 10.11 -2.67 12.36
C ASP A 166 9.20 -1.45 12.22
N ALA A 167 9.77 -0.27 11.95
CA ALA A 167 9.00 0.95 11.73
C ALA A 167 7.96 0.82 10.60
N ARG A 168 8.25 -0.08 9.65
CA ARG A 168 7.33 -0.52 8.60
C ARG A 168 7.46 -2.03 8.43
N PRO A 169 6.60 -2.83 9.07
CA PRO A 169 6.61 -4.27 8.89
C PRO A 169 6.31 -4.63 7.43
N THR A 170 7.08 -5.55 6.86
CA THR A 170 6.90 -6.02 5.48
C THR A 170 7.10 -7.52 5.40
N SER A 171 6.36 -8.17 4.51
CA SER A 171 6.57 -9.56 4.09
C SER A 171 6.73 -9.63 2.57
N PRO A 172 7.96 -9.45 2.06
CA PRO A 172 8.21 -9.41 0.62
C PRO A 172 7.75 -10.67 -0.12
N ILE A 173 7.00 -10.48 -1.20
CA ILE A 173 6.44 -11.53 -2.04
C ILE A 173 7.33 -11.80 -3.23
N LYS A 174 7.68 -13.06 -3.46
CA LYS A 174 8.45 -13.46 -4.63
C LYS A 174 7.55 -13.66 -5.85
N SER A 175 6.45 -14.38 -5.68
CA SER A 175 5.55 -14.71 -6.77
C SER A 175 4.12 -14.98 -6.31
N ILE A 176 3.20 -14.86 -7.26
CA ILE A 176 1.78 -15.17 -7.09
C ILE A 176 1.31 -16.04 -8.26
N GLU A 177 0.77 -17.22 -8.01
CA GLU A 177 -0.03 -17.96 -9.00
C GLU A 177 -1.52 -17.61 -8.81
N MET A 178 -2.15 -17.05 -9.84
CA MET A 178 -3.55 -16.64 -9.84
C MET A 178 -4.46 -17.70 -10.46
N ASP A 179 -5.41 -18.20 -9.67
CA ASP A 179 -6.51 -19.07 -10.08
C ASP A 179 -7.80 -18.24 -10.16
N THR A 180 -8.16 -17.85 -11.38
CA THR A 180 -9.31 -16.97 -11.65
C THR A 180 -10.66 -17.67 -11.59
N ILE A 181 -10.69 -19.01 -11.59
CA ILE A 181 -11.94 -19.78 -11.47
C ILE A 181 -12.36 -19.87 -10.01
N ASN A 182 -11.40 -20.13 -9.12
CA ASN A 182 -11.64 -20.28 -7.69
C ASN A 182 -11.42 -18.98 -6.90
N MET A 183 -11.08 -17.88 -7.58
CA MET A 183 -10.67 -16.60 -6.97
C MET A 183 -9.64 -16.79 -5.86
N LYS A 184 -8.59 -17.55 -6.20
CA LYS A 184 -7.53 -17.97 -5.30
C LYS A 184 -6.17 -17.45 -5.79
N PHE A 185 -5.35 -16.97 -4.86
CA PHE A 185 -3.98 -16.52 -5.12
C PHE A 185 -3.03 -17.35 -4.25
N ASP A 186 -2.17 -18.14 -4.88
CA ASP A 186 -1.10 -18.85 -4.19
C ASP A 186 0.15 -17.97 -4.16
N VAL A 187 0.53 -17.53 -2.96
CA VAL A 187 1.60 -16.58 -2.70
C VAL A 187 2.83 -17.33 -2.18
N GLU A 188 3.98 -17.08 -2.80
CA GLU A 188 5.30 -17.48 -2.32
C GLU A 188 6.04 -16.25 -1.79
N PHE A 189 6.45 -16.27 -0.54
CA PHE A 189 7.27 -15.21 0.07
C PHE A 189 8.75 -15.42 -0.25
N ILE A 190 9.56 -14.35 -0.24
CA ILE A 190 11.00 -14.42 -0.55
C ILE A 190 11.76 -15.43 0.34
N HIS A 191 11.27 -15.67 1.55
CA HIS A 191 11.88 -16.59 2.51
C HIS A 191 11.35 -18.04 2.43
N GLY A 192 10.50 -18.35 1.44
CA GLY A 192 10.03 -19.71 1.17
C GLY A 192 8.74 -20.12 1.90
N ASP A 193 8.14 -19.24 2.68
CA ASP A 193 6.78 -19.42 3.18
C ASP A 193 5.77 -19.41 2.04
N HIS A 194 4.67 -20.15 2.20
CA HIS A 194 3.61 -20.23 1.19
C HIS A 194 2.23 -20.07 1.82
N ALA A 195 1.40 -19.22 1.22
CA ALA A 195 0.01 -19.03 1.62
C ALA A 195 -0.94 -19.08 0.41
N SER A 196 -2.13 -19.64 0.60
CA SER A 196 -3.25 -19.50 -0.33
C SER A 196 -4.22 -18.46 0.21
N LEU A 197 -4.55 -17.48 -0.62
CA LEU A 197 -5.53 -16.44 -0.34
C LEU A 197 -6.78 -16.73 -1.17
N TYR A 198 -7.95 -16.76 -0.53
CA TYR A 198 -9.24 -16.89 -1.20
C TYR A 198 -10.05 -15.63 -0.96
N ILE A 199 -10.60 -15.07 -2.03
CA ILE A 199 -11.37 -13.83 -1.96
C ILE A 199 -12.83 -14.14 -2.26
N ASP A 200 -13.69 -13.88 -1.29
CA ASP A 200 -15.13 -13.80 -1.49
C ASP A 200 -15.58 -12.35 -1.26
N ALA A 201 -16.27 -11.78 -2.23
CA ALA A 201 -16.65 -10.38 -2.20
C ALA A 201 -18.13 -10.27 -2.58
N MET A 202 -18.91 -9.81 -1.61
CA MET A 202 -20.35 -9.62 -1.73
C MET A 202 -20.74 -8.29 -1.08
N HIS A 203 -21.86 -7.69 -1.47
CA HIS A 203 -22.34 -6.55 -0.70
C HIS A 203 -23.03 -7.09 0.59
N PRO A 204 -22.67 -6.63 1.80
CA PRO A 204 -21.82 -5.46 2.11
C PRO A 204 -20.37 -5.77 2.55
N GLU A 205 -19.86 -7.00 2.41
CA GLU A 205 -18.58 -7.43 2.97
C GLU A 205 -17.64 -8.15 1.97
N THR A 206 -16.33 -7.96 2.19
CA THR A 206 -15.29 -8.72 1.49
C THR A 206 -14.58 -9.60 2.51
N ILE A 207 -14.58 -10.90 2.27
CA ILE A 207 -13.95 -11.92 3.10
C ILE A 207 -12.66 -12.37 2.43
N LEU A 208 -11.56 -12.26 3.15
CA LEU A 208 -10.28 -12.85 2.78
C LEU A 208 -10.00 -14.06 3.68
N THR A 209 -9.97 -15.25 3.08
CA THR A 209 -9.51 -16.45 3.77
C THR A 209 -8.04 -16.68 3.48
N VAL A 210 -7.22 -16.74 4.53
CA VAL A 210 -5.77 -16.97 4.43
C VAL A 210 -5.47 -18.37 4.96
N LYS A 211 -4.85 -19.21 4.12
CA LYS A 211 -4.39 -20.55 4.50
C LYS A 211 -2.88 -20.64 4.30
N TYR A 212 -2.12 -20.78 5.37
CA TYR A 212 -0.69 -21.07 5.28
C TYR A 212 -0.47 -22.53 4.93
N ASN A 213 0.18 -22.77 3.79
CA ASN A 213 0.48 -24.11 3.27
C ASN A 213 1.84 -24.61 3.76
N SER A 214 2.80 -23.70 3.92
CA SER A 214 4.12 -23.97 4.48
C SER A 214 4.58 -22.77 5.29
N VAL A 215 5.10 -23.02 6.49
CA VAL A 215 5.65 -22.00 7.38
C VAL A 215 7.09 -22.37 7.70
N MET A 216 8.04 -21.56 7.24
CA MET A 216 9.49 -21.83 7.37
C MET A 216 10.13 -21.05 8.53
N HIS A 217 9.42 -20.08 9.09
CA HIS A 217 9.89 -19.20 10.15
C HIS A 217 9.37 -19.58 11.54
N ASP A 218 10.03 -19.07 12.59
CA ASP A 218 9.53 -19.16 13.96
C ASP A 218 8.38 -18.18 14.18
N ARG A 219 7.16 -18.71 14.29
CA ARG A 219 5.92 -17.94 14.52
C ARG A 219 5.87 -17.20 15.85
N LYS A 220 6.77 -17.51 16.79
CA LYS A 220 6.90 -16.74 18.04
C LYS A 220 7.61 -15.40 17.83
N MET A 221 8.46 -15.32 16.80
CA MET A 221 9.23 -14.12 16.48
C MET A 221 8.63 -13.37 15.29
N TYR A 222 8.10 -14.09 14.30
CA TYR A 222 7.50 -13.51 13.10
C TYR A 222 6.02 -13.91 13.03
N PRO A 223 5.08 -13.00 13.32
CA PRO A 223 3.65 -13.31 13.20
C PRO A 223 3.28 -13.62 11.74
N LEU A 224 2.17 -14.36 11.59
CA LEU A 224 1.59 -14.64 10.28
C LEU A 224 0.91 -13.40 9.68
N MET A 225 0.33 -12.54 10.52
CA MET A 225 -0.32 -11.31 10.10
C MET A 225 0.00 -10.19 11.08
N THR A 226 0.24 -9.00 10.56
CA THR A 226 0.47 -7.78 11.34
C THR A 226 -0.50 -6.70 10.89
N LEU A 227 -1.24 -6.12 11.82
CA LEU A 227 -2.12 -5.00 11.50
C LEU A 227 -1.27 -3.73 11.37
N SER A 228 -1.49 -2.97 10.30
CA SER A 228 -0.77 -1.74 10.02
C SER A 228 -1.76 -0.60 9.78
N SER A 229 -1.46 0.57 10.33
CA SER A 229 -2.25 1.81 10.17
C SER A 229 -3.64 1.79 10.82
N MET A 230 -3.70 1.96 12.15
CA MET A 230 -4.95 1.87 12.91
C MET A 230 -5.36 3.18 13.58
N TRP A 231 -4.49 3.82 14.36
CA TRP A 231 -4.84 4.96 15.22
C TRP A 231 -3.95 6.18 14.96
N ILE A 232 -4.55 7.38 14.86
CA ILE A 232 -3.84 8.67 14.75
C ILE A 232 -4.12 9.51 16.00
N SER A 233 -5.39 9.76 16.29
CA SER A 233 -5.87 10.35 17.54
C SER A 233 -7.35 10.00 17.80
N ASP A 234 -7.86 10.30 18.99
CA ASP A 234 -9.28 10.06 19.31
C ASP A 234 -10.20 10.86 18.38
N GLY A 235 -11.19 10.20 17.77
CA GLY A 235 -12.07 10.80 16.75
C GLY A 235 -11.38 11.02 15.38
N ASN A 236 -10.15 10.56 15.22
CA ASN A 236 -9.37 10.58 13.99
C ASN A 236 -8.55 9.29 13.87
N SER A 237 -9.23 8.19 13.55
CA SER A 237 -8.60 6.87 13.43
C SER A 237 -9.29 6.04 12.34
N LEU A 238 -8.61 4.98 11.88
CA LEU A 238 -9.24 3.93 11.08
C LEU A 238 -9.80 2.82 12.00
N VAL A 239 -9.16 2.59 13.14
CA VAL A 239 -9.58 1.71 14.24
C VAL A 239 -9.13 2.33 15.58
N ASP A 240 -10.01 2.33 16.60
CA ASP A 240 -9.65 2.74 17.97
C ASP A 240 -10.09 1.74 19.05
N ARG A 241 -10.83 0.70 18.65
CA ARG A 241 -11.32 -0.36 19.53
C ARG A 241 -11.04 -1.73 18.99
N ILE A 242 -10.78 -2.62 19.94
CA ILE A 242 -10.73 -4.06 19.72
C ILE A 242 -11.62 -4.76 20.74
N SER A 243 -12.46 -5.68 20.27
CA SER A 243 -13.19 -6.64 21.10
C SER A 243 -12.77 -8.04 20.68
N VAL A 244 -12.53 -8.93 21.64
CA VAL A 244 -12.11 -10.31 21.41
C VAL A 244 -13.17 -11.24 21.97
N ASN A 245 -13.62 -12.23 21.19
CA ASN A 245 -14.70 -13.16 21.57
C ASN A 245 -16.00 -12.48 22.07
N ASN A 246 -16.30 -11.27 21.61
CA ASN A 246 -17.40 -10.43 22.08
C ASN A 246 -17.29 -9.97 23.55
N ASP A 247 -16.09 -10.01 24.14
CA ASP A 247 -15.82 -9.37 25.42
C ASP A 247 -15.87 -7.84 25.30
N ALA A 248 -15.86 -7.15 26.46
CA ALA A 248 -15.80 -5.70 26.53
C ALA A 248 -14.65 -5.13 25.69
N ASP A 249 -14.92 -4.05 24.96
CA ASP A 249 -13.96 -3.42 24.07
C ASP A 249 -12.82 -2.75 24.84
N ARG A 250 -11.64 -2.77 24.22
CA ARG A 250 -10.42 -2.13 24.73
C ARG A 250 -9.95 -1.09 23.74
N ASN A 251 -9.33 -0.02 24.24
CA ASN A 251 -8.62 0.92 23.38
C ASN A 251 -7.43 0.21 22.72
N ILE A 252 -7.23 0.38 21.41
CA ILE A 252 -6.13 -0.26 20.68
C ILE A 252 -4.74 0.19 21.15
N ILE A 253 -4.62 1.42 21.67
CA ILE A 253 -3.39 1.95 22.31
C ILE A 253 -3.44 1.88 23.84
N GLY A 254 -4.41 1.15 24.40
CA GLY A 254 -4.58 1.04 25.85
C GLY A 254 -3.61 0.05 26.51
N ASP A 255 -3.80 -0.14 27.81
CA ASP A 255 -2.95 -1.00 28.64
C ASP A 255 -3.29 -2.49 28.45
N TRP A 256 -2.86 -3.06 27.33
CA TRP A 256 -2.83 -4.51 27.11
C TRP A 256 -1.60 -4.86 26.27
N THR A 257 -1.03 -6.03 26.56
CA THR A 257 0.16 -6.54 25.83
C THR A 257 -0.14 -7.78 25.01
N THR A 258 -1.24 -8.47 25.32
CA THR A 258 -1.64 -9.68 24.62
C THR A 258 -3.13 -9.92 24.82
N LEU A 259 -3.82 -10.31 23.75
CA LEU A 259 -5.19 -10.79 23.77
C LEU A 259 -5.27 -12.15 23.08
N TYR A 260 -6.09 -13.05 23.64
CA TYR A 260 -6.29 -14.40 23.14
C TYR A 260 -7.76 -14.62 22.82
N GLY A 261 -8.06 -15.14 21.63
CA GLY A 261 -9.44 -15.50 21.28
C GLY A 261 -9.54 -16.25 19.97
N LEU A 262 -10.75 -16.68 19.61
CA LEU A 262 -11.06 -17.29 18.32
C LEU A 262 -11.56 -16.25 17.30
N SER A 263 -12.01 -15.10 17.81
CA SER A 263 -12.48 -13.99 17.00
C SER A 263 -12.05 -12.66 17.60
N ALA A 264 -11.80 -11.68 16.75
CA ALA A 264 -11.60 -10.30 17.14
C ALA A 264 -12.32 -9.36 16.17
N VAL A 265 -12.91 -8.30 16.71
CA VAL A 265 -13.54 -7.23 15.94
C VAL A 265 -12.77 -5.95 16.23
N LEU A 266 -12.35 -5.29 15.17
CA LEU A 266 -11.59 -4.05 15.17
C LEU A 266 -12.45 -2.99 14.51
N TYR A 267 -12.78 -1.94 15.25
CA TYR A 267 -13.77 -0.96 14.82
C TYR A 267 -13.48 0.43 15.41
N ARG A 268 -14.29 1.40 15.00
CA ARG A 268 -14.25 2.76 15.56
C ARG A 268 -15.43 2.97 16.51
N LYS A 269 -15.17 3.48 17.72
CA LYS A 269 -16.24 3.79 18.67
C LYS A 269 -17.11 4.98 18.22
N CYS A 270 -16.53 5.90 17.45
CA CYS A 270 -17.22 7.05 16.87
C CYS A 270 -16.78 7.27 15.41
N ILE A 271 -17.57 8.06 14.67
CA ILE A 271 -17.25 8.40 13.28
C ILE A 271 -15.95 9.22 13.26
N SER A 272 -14.97 8.75 12.48
CA SER A 272 -13.69 9.44 12.28
C SER A 272 -13.86 10.68 11.39
N SER A 273 -13.25 11.79 11.81
CA SER A 273 -13.18 13.04 11.04
C SER A 273 -12.30 12.93 9.78
N TYR A 274 -11.38 11.97 9.75
CA TYR A 274 -10.46 11.74 8.62
C TYR A 274 -11.05 10.84 7.55
N ASN A 275 -11.70 9.74 7.96
CA ASN A 275 -12.36 8.84 7.02
C ASN A 275 -13.65 8.28 7.62
N THR A 276 -14.77 8.81 7.16
CA THR A 276 -16.12 8.38 7.59
C THR A 276 -16.48 7.00 7.05
N LEU A 277 -15.82 6.54 5.97
CA LEU A 277 -16.16 5.33 5.23
C LEU A 277 -15.21 4.14 5.48
N SER A 278 -14.24 4.25 6.40
CA SER A 278 -13.36 3.11 6.71
C SER A 278 -14.19 1.91 7.17
N PRO A 279 -14.00 0.70 6.62
CA PRO A 279 -14.67 -0.49 7.10
C PRO A 279 -14.13 -0.92 8.47
N ASP A 280 -15.00 -1.55 9.26
CA ASP A 280 -14.58 -2.34 10.42
C ASP A 280 -13.97 -3.66 9.94
N LEU A 281 -13.08 -4.25 10.74
CA LEU A 281 -12.39 -5.49 10.42
C LEU A 281 -12.76 -6.58 11.42
N LYS A 282 -13.13 -7.76 10.92
CA LYS A 282 -13.38 -8.95 11.72
C LYS A 282 -12.35 -10.02 11.38
N LEU A 283 -11.70 -10.56 12.40
CA LEU A 283 -10.75 -11.66 12.32
C LEU A 283 -11.36 -12.89 12.98
N GLU A 284 -11.32 -14.05 12.32
CA GLU A 284 -11.84 -15.31 12.87
C GLU A 284 -10.90 -16.46 12.52
N THR A 285 -10.66 -17.37 13.46
CA THR A 285 -10.01 -18.64 13.15
C THR A 285 -11.02 -19.61 12.56
N ILE A 286 -10.63 -20.25 11.45
CA ILE A 286 -11.46 -21.27 10.78
C ILE A 286 -11.35 -22.62 11.50
N ASP A 287 -10.25 -22.83 12.23
CA ASP A 287 -10.02 -24.04 13.01
C ASP A 287 -10.25 -23.78 14.51
N LYS A 288 -11.12 -24.58 15.12
CA LYS A 288 -11.52 -24.47 16.53
C LYS A 288 -10.40 -24.84 17.50
N GLU A 289 -9.34 -25.49 17.03
CA GLU A 289 -8.17 -25.85 17.84
C GLU A 289 -7.08 -24.76 17.84
N ASN A 290 -7.20 -23.75 16.96
CA ASN A 290 -6.23 -22.66 16.85
C ASN A 290 -6.80 -21.36 17.42
N THR A 291 -6.04 -20.72 18.31
CA THR A 291 -6.35 -19.40 18.88
C THR A 291 -5.70 -18.29 18.08
N VAL A 292 -6.41 -17.18 17.86
CA VAL A 292 -5.82 -15.88 17.52
C VAL A 292 -4.99 -15.42 18.72
N HIS A 293 -3.71 -15.19 18.47
CA HIS A 293 -2.80 -14.54 19.39
C HIS A 293 -2.55 -13.13 18.87
N ILE A 294 -3.17 -12.14 19.53
CA ILE A 294 -2.95 -10.73 19.20
C ILE A 294 -1.93 -10.22 20.20
N LEU A 295 -0.73 -9.92 19.70
CA LEU A 295 0.36 -9.30 20.44
C LEU A 295 0.28 -7.78 20.28
#